data_AF-A0A7C3RBK7-F1
#
_entry.id   AF-A0A7C3RBK7-F1
#
_cell.length_a   1.000
_cell.length_b   1.000
_cell.length_c   1.000
_cell.angle_alpha   90.00
_cell.angle_beta   90.00
_cell.angle_gamma   90.00
#
_symmetry.space_group_name_H-M   'P 1'
#
loop_
_entity.id
_entity.type
_entity.pdbx_description
1 polymer ?
#
loop_
_entity_poly.entity_id
_entity_poly.type
_entity_poly.pdbx_seq_one_letter_code
_entity_poly.pdbx_strand_id
1 'polypeptide(L)' 'MAELRWNPLLSDWVMIASHRQERPQMPKDWCPFCPGSGKVPDNYDVLAYDNDFPALMLDPPEP' A
#
# COMPACT_ATOMS: atom_id res chain seq x y z
N MET A 1 9.99 -3.79 -7.31
CA MET A 1 9.41 -3.63 -8.67
C MET A 1 7.92 -3.35 -8.53
N ALA A 2 7.36 -2.55 -9.44
CA ALA A 2 5.94 -2.33 -9.63
C ALA A 2 5.64 -2.33 -11.14
N GLU A 3 4.64 -3.09 -11.58
CA GLU A 3 4.27 -3.22 -13.00
C GLU A 3 2.80 -3.67 -13.15
N LEU A 4 2.22 -3.42 -14.32
CA LEU A 4 0.94 -3.98 -14.74
C LEU A 4 1.17 -5.07 -15.79
N ARG A 5 0.58 -6.25 -15.60
CA ARG A 5 0.65 -7.35 -16.57
C ARG A 5 -0.74 -7.69 -17.10
N TRP A 6 -0.89 -7.75 -18.42
CA TRP A 6 -2.16 -8.11 -19.05
C TRP A 6 -2.45 -9.61 -18.92
N ASN A 7 -3.65 -9.95 -18.46
CA ASN A 7 -4.20 -11.30 -18.45
C ASN A 7 -5.17 -11.47 -19.64
N PRO A 8 -4.78 -12.21 -20.71
CA PRO A 8 -5.61 -12.34 -21.90
C PRO A 8 -6.84 -13.23 -21.71
N LEU A 9 -6.85 -14.12 -20.72
CA LEU A 9 -7.99 -14.99 -20.46
C LEU A 9 -9.16 -14.22 -19.84
N LEU A 10 -8.84 -13.30 -18.93
CA LEU A 10 -9.82 -12.45 -18.26
C LEU A 10 -10.02 -11.11 -18.97
N SER A 11 -9.14 -10.78 -19.93
CA SER A 11 -9.06 -9.47 -20.56
C SER A 11 -8.95 -8.34 -19.53
N ASP A 12 -8.03 -8.50 -18.58
CA ASP A 12 -7.84 -7.55 -17.48
C ASP A 12 -6.37 -7.41 -17.06
N TRP A 13 -6.04 -6.34 -16.34
CA TRP A 13 -4.71 -6.04 -15.84
C TRP A 13 -4.49 -6.58 -14.43
N VAL A 14 -3.30 -7.14 -14.20
CA VAL A 14 -2.85 -7.60 -12.88
C VAL A 14 -1.78 -6.63 -12.37
N MET A 15 -2.03 -6.04 -11.21
CA MET A 15 -1.04 -5.24 -10.48
C MET A 15 -0.02 -6.14 -9.79
N ILE A 16 1.25 -5.97 -10.12
CA ILE A 16 2.36 -6.67 -9.48
C ILE A 16 3.18 -5.64 -8.70
N ALA A 17 3.32 -5.83 -7.39
CA ALA A 17 4.06 -4.94 -6.50
C ALA A 17 4.98 -5.77 -5.58
N SER A 18 6.04 -6.34 -6.14
CA SER A 18 6.89 -7.33 -5.45
C SER A 18 7.58 -6.78 -4.20
N HIS A 19 7.84 -5.48 -4.16
CA HIS A 19 8.42 -4.80 -2.99
C HIS A 19 7.53 -4.91 -1.74
N ARG A 20 6.22 -5.14 -1.90
CA ARG A 20 5.28 -5.32 -0.78
C ARG A 20 5.53 -6.59 0.03
N GLN A 21 6.35 -7.52 -0.47
CA GLN A 21 6.81 -8.69 0.30
C GLN A 21 7.70 -8.31 1.49
N GLU A 22 8.29 -7.10 1.48
CA GLU A 22 9.06 -6.55 2.60
C GLU A 22 8.15 -5.97 3.70
N ARG A 23 6.83 -5.99 3.51
CA ARG A 23 5.88 -5.47 4.50
C ARG A 23 6.04 -6.25 5.81
N PRO A 24 6.32 -5.56 6.94
CA PRO A 24 6.54 -6.24 8.20
C PRO A 24 5.26 -6.93 8.68
N GLN A 25 5.44 -8.13 9.23
CA GLN A 25 4.38 -8.80 9.98
C GLN A 25 4.22 -8.11 11.33
N MET A 26 3.16 -7.34 11.48
CA MET A 26 2.93 -6.57 12.71
C MET A 26 2.54 -7.49 13.88
N PRO A 27 3.03 -7.23 15.11
CA PRO A 27 2.53 -7.86 16.32
C PRO A 27 1.02 -7.64 16.49
N LYS A 28 0.32 -8.59 17.13
CA LYS A 28 -1.13 -8.48 17.37
C LYS A 28 -1.52 -7.24 18.19
N ASP A 29 -0.67 -6.84 19.11
CA ASP A 29 -0.92 -5.74 20.05
C ASP A 29 -0.39 -4.39 19.54
N TRP A 30 -0.12 -4.28 18.23
CA TRP A 30 0.40 -3.06 17.62
C TRP A 30 -0.49 -2.61 16.45
N CYS A 31 -0.77 -1.30 16.41
CA CYS A 31 -1.68 -0.69 15.45
C CYS A 31 -1.01 0.54 14.80
N PRO A 32 -0.72 0.51 13.48
CA PRO A 32 -0.09 1.65 12.79
C PRO A 32 -1.01 2.87 12.72
N PHE A 33 -2.33 2.62 12.73
CA PHE A 33 -3.33 3.65 12.54
C PHE A 33 -3.87 4.19 13.86
N CYS A 34 -3.44 3.71 15.01
CA CYS A 34 -3.96 4.20 16.28
C CYS A 34 -3.17 5.43 16.76
N PRO A 35 -3.80 6.38 17.47
CA PRO A 35 -3.10 7.49 18.12
C PRO A 35 -1.90 7.01 18.95
N GLY A 36 -0.79 7.76 18.91
CA GLY A 36 0.46 7.37 19.56
C GLY A 36 1.35 6.40 18.77
N SER A 37 0.94 5.94 17.58
CA SER A 37 1.80 5.11 16.71
C SER A 37 2.96 5.90 16.08
N GLY A 38 2.89 7.23 16.08
CA GLY A 38 3.80 8.13 15.38
C GLY A 38 3.57 8.23 13.87
N LYS A 39 2.54 7.55 13.34
CA LYS A 39 2.17 7.58 11.92
C LYS A 39 0.92 8.40 11.63
N VAL A 40 0.10 8.64 12.65
CA VAL A 40 -1.17 9.38 12.54
C VAL A 40 -1.24 10.49 13.57
N PRO A 41 -2.08 11.52 13.39
CA PRO A 41 -2.35 12.52 14.42
C PRO A 41 -2.94 11.89 15.68
N ASP A 42 -2.74 12.53 16.84
CA ASP A 42 -3.26 12.04 18.13
C ASP A 42 -4.79 12.08 18.23
N ASN A 43 -5.46 12.86 17.36
CA ASN A 43 -6.91 12.93 17.30
C ASN A 43 -7.38 13.12 15.85
N TYR A 44 -8.29 12.24 15.41
CA TYR A 44 -8.98 12.34 14.12
C TYR A 44 -10.25 11.47 14.16
N ASP A 45 -11.32 11.93 13.50
CA ASP A 45 -12.53 11.10 13.29
C ASP A 45 -12.36 10.17 12.09
N VAL A 46 -11.82 10.70 10.99
CA VAL A 46 -11.46 9.99 9.76
C VAL A 46 -10.18 10.61 9.18
N LEU A 47 -9.25 9.78 8.74
CA LEU A 47 -7.98 10.23 8.15
C LEU A 47 -7.79 9.59 6.77
N ALA A 48 -7.52 10.41 5.76
CA ALA A 48 -6.94 9.94 4.50
C ALA A 48 -5.42 9.80 4.69
N TYR A 49 -4.88 8.62 4.41
CA TYR A 49 -3.49 8.25 4.67
C TYR A 49 -2.88 7.56 3.45
N ASP A 50 -1.70 8.00 3.03
CA ASP A 50 -0.97 7.37 1.93
C ASP A 50 -0.42 6.02 2.37
N ASN A 51 -0.72 4.97 1.62
CA ASN A 51 -0.28 3.62 1.95
C ASN A 51 1.25 3.53 1.97
N ASP A 52 1.84 3.08 3.10
CA ASP A 52 3.29 2.93 3.25
C ASP A 52 3.93 1.99 2.21
N PHE A 53 3.13 1.05 1.66
CA PHE A 53 3.57 0.05 0.69
C PHE A 53 2.58 -0.01 -0.48
N PRO A 54 2.50 1.05 -1.30
CA PRO A 54 1.44 1.21 -2.28
C PRO A 54 1.68 0.28 -3.48
N ALA A 55 0.59 -0.22 -4.08
CA ALA A 55 0.68 -1.05 -5.28
C ALA A 55 0.86 -0.21 -6.56
N LEU A 56 0.44 1.05 -6.53
CA LEU A 56 0.47 2.01 -7.64
C LEU A 56 1.06 3.34 -7.14
N MET A 57 1.53 4.16 -8.07
CA MET A 57 1.99 5.52 -7.81
C MET A 57 1.28 6.51 -8.71
N LEU A 58 1.10 7.74 -8.23
CA LEU A 58 0.38 8.79 -8.96
C LEU A 58 1.08 9.20 -10.26
N ASP A 59 2.42 9.16 -10.27
CA ASP A 59 3.26 9.51 -11.41
C ASP A 59 4.20 8.34 -11.74
N PRO A 60 3.72 7.33 -12.51
CA PRO A 60 4.53 6.16 -12.86
C PRO A 60 5.54 6.49 -13.96
N PRO A 61 6.71 5.82 -13.98
CA PRO A 61 7.65 5.92 -15.10
C PRO A 61 7.01 5.39 -16.40
N GLU A 62 7.54 5.82 -17.54
CA GLU A 62 7.09 5.30 -18.83
C GLU A 62 7.30 3.78 -18.93
N PRO A 63 6.39 3.04 -19.59
CA PRO A 63 6.47 1.58 -19.74
C PRO A 63 7.70 1.07 -20.49
#